data_AF-A0A7X6H085-F1
#
_entry.id   AF-A0A7X6H085-F1
#
_cell.length_a   1.000
_cell.length_b   1.000
_cell.length_c   1.000
_cell.angle_alpha   90.00
_cell.angle_beta   90.00
_cell.angle_gamma   90.00
#
_symmetry.space_group_name_H-M   'P 1'
#
loop_
_entity.id
_entity.type
_entity.pdbx_description
1 polymer ?
#
loop_
_entity_poly.entity_id
_entity_poly.type
_entity_poly.pdbx_seq_one_letter_code
_entity_poly.pdbx_strand_id
1 'polypeptide(L)'
;MVVPLILLALSAAGLAAALMVPGLSDLVLLAAPMVVASLFLLLRAALARRRPQKAPQPPGTRSWRVKPPRAKWIVVDGSNVMHWADETPRIEPLREVVAHLEAQGYAPGVVFDANAGYLVEGRYRHDGAFARLLGLPEDRIMVVPKGTPADPMILTAARDLGARVVTNDRYRDWAAEYPEVRRDGFLVRGGYRDGRLWLDLETQPAG
;
A
#
# COMPACT_ATOMS: atom_id res chain seq x y z
N MET A 1 12.41 25.29 0.93
CA MET A 1 12.03 26.42 0.03
C MET A 1 12.92 27.65 0.21
N VAL A 2 13.52 27.86 1.37
CA VAL A 2 14.35 29.05 1.64
C VAL A 2 15.61 29.08 0.77
N VAL A 3 16.29 27.94 0.60
CA VAL A 3 17.54 27.85 -0.18
C VAL A 3 17.37 28.21 -1.68
N PRO A 4 16.38 27.68 -2.43
CA PRO A 4 16.17 28.09 -3.83
C PRO A 4 15.77 29.56 -3.99
N LEU A 5 15.07 30.13 -3.00
CA LEU A 5 14.66 31.54 -3.00
C LEU A 5 15.87 32.47 -2.83
N ILE A 6 16.77 32.11 -1.91
CA ILE A 6 18.03 32.80 -1.67
C ILE A 6 18.92 32.74 -2.92
N LEU A 7 19.04 31.56 -3.54
CA LEU A 7 19.81 31.40 -4.79
C LEU A 7 19.22 32.20 -5.95
N LEU A 8 17.89 32.27 -6.07
CA LEU A 8 17.24 33.10 -7.09
C LEU A 8 17.49 34.59 -6.85
N ALA A 9 17.38 35.05 -5.60
CA ALA A 9 17.61 36.46 -5.25
C ALA A 9 19.07 36.89 -5.52
N LEU A 10 20.04 36.07 -5.09
CA LEU A 10 21.47 36.31 -5.33
C LEU A 10 21.83 36.27 -6.82
N SER A 11 21.29 35.30 -7.58
CA SER A 11 21.58 35.19 -9.01
C SER A 11 20.91 36.30 -9.84
N ALA A 12 19.71 36.74 -9.48
CA ALA A 12 19.05 37.88 -10.11
C ALA A 12 19.78 39.21 -9.81
N ALA A 13 20.25 39.40 -8.57
CA ALA A 13 21.05 40.57 -8.20
C ALA A 13 22.41 40.59 -8.95
N GLY A 14 23.07 39.43 -9.06
CA GLY A 14 24.31 39.29 -9.82
C GLY A 14 24.12 39.55 -11.32
N LEU A 15 23.02 39.07 -11.90
CA LEU A 15 22.68 39.34 -13.30
C LEU A 15 22.38 40.83 -13.56
N ALA A 16 21.66 41.50 -12.66
CA ALA A 16 21.40 42.93 -12.76
C ALA A 16 22.68 43.76 -12.65
N ALA A 17 23.59 43.41 -11.72
CA ALA A 17 24.88 44.07 -11.57
C ALA A 17 25.77 43.88 -12.82
N ALA A 18 25.79 42.67 -13.39
CA ALA A 18 26.55 42.36 -14.60
C ALA A 18 26.07 43.12 -15.86
N LEU A 19 24.78 43.50 -15.91
CA LEU A 19 24.20 44.26 -17.02
C LEU A 19 24.39 45.79 -16.88
N MET A 20 24.56 46.30 -15.65
CA MET A 20 24.70 47.73 -15.38
C MET A 20 26.16 48.21 -15.33
N VAL A 21 27.12 47.31 -15.11
CA VAL A 21 28.55 47.64 -14.96
C VAL A 21 29.34 47.13 -16.17
N PRO A 22 29.89 48.03 -17.01
CA PRO A 22 30.74 47.64 -18.14
C PRO A 22 31.98 46.89 -17.64
N GLY A 23 32.23 45.69 -18.17
CA GLY A 23 33.37 44.83 -17.79
C GLY A 23 33.02 43.59 -16.97
N LEU A 24 31.76 43.41 -16.57
CA LEU A 24 31.28 42.23 -15.82
C LEU A 24 30.41 41.29 -16.66
N SER A 25 30.44 41.40 -17.99
CA SER A 25 29.63 40.59 -18.92
C SER A 25 29.85 39.08 -18.78
N ASP A 26 31.04 38.65 -18.35
CA ASP A 26 31.37 37.23 -18.19
C ASP A 26 30.56 36.57 -17.06
N LEU A 27 30.08 37.35 -16.09
CA LEU A 27 29.20 36.86 -15.02
C LEU A 27 27.82 36.45 -15.54
N VAL A 28 27.40 36.94 -16.72
CA VAL A 28 26.14 36.55 -17.35
C VAL A 28 26.15 35.06 -17.71
N LEU A 29 27.31 34.52 -18.14
CA LEU A 29 27.47 33.12 -18.51
C LEU A 29 27.25 32.17 -17.32
N LEU A 30 27.55 32.64 -16.10
CA LEU A 30 27.36 31.90 -14.86
C LEU A 30 25.98 32.16 -14.22
N ALA A 31 25.54 33.42 -14.20
CA ALA A 31 24.30 33.82 -13.54
C ALA A 31 23.05 33.36 -14.29
N ALA A 32 23.06 33.37 -15.63
CA ALA A 32 21.92 32.96 -16.45
C ALA A 32 21.48 31.49 -16.22
N PRO A 33 22.37 30.47 -16.27
CA PRO A 33 21.95 29.09 -16.02
C PRO A 33 21.50 28.87 -14.57
N MET A 34 22.05 29.61 -13.60
CA MET A 34 21.62 29.53 -12.19
C MET A 34 20.20 30.09 -11.99
N VAL A 35 19.84 31.18 -12.68
CA VAL A 35 18.48 31.72 -12.68
C VAL A 35 17.50 30.72 -13.29
N VAL A 36 17.84 30.12 -14.43
CA VAL A 36 16.99 29.11 -15.09
C VAL A 36 16.80 27.88 -14.21
N ALA A 37 17.88 27.35 -13.62
CA ALA A 37 17.81 26.19 -12.75
C ALA A 37 16.99 26.45 -11.48
N SER A 38 17.17 27.60 -10.84
CA SER A 38 16.42 27.97 -9.64
C SER A 38 14.93 28.20 -9.93
N LEU A 39 14.59 28.83 -11.07
CA LEU A 39 13.21 28.99 -11.52
C LEU A 39 12.56 27.62 -11.83
N PHE A 40 13.27 26.72 -12.50
CA PHE A 40 12.81 25.36 -12.76
C PHE A 40 12.52 24.58 -11.46
N LEU A 41 13.41 24.67 -10.47
CA LEU A 41 13.21 24.03 -9.16
C LEU A 41 12.01 24.61 -8.40
N LEU A 42 11.80 25.93 -8.48
CA LEU A 42 10.64 26.60 -7.86
C LEU A 42 9.32 26.22 -8.55
N LEU A 43 9.30 26.18 -9.88
CA LEU A 43 8.15 25.71 -10.66
C LEU A 43 7.83 24.24 -10.35
N ARG A 44 8.85 23.38 -10.34
CA ARG A 44 8.69 21.97 -9.98
C ARG A 44 8.17 21.82 -8.54
N ALA A 45 8.67 22.61 -7.59
CA ALA A 45 8.20 22.58 -6.21
C ALA A 45 6.75 23.09 -6.08
N ALA A 46 6.36 24.13 -6.82
CA ALA A 46 5.00 24.64 -6.84
C ALA A 46 4.01 23.63 -7.45
N LEU A 47 4.41 22.96 -8.54
CA LEU A 47 3.63 21.89 -9.17
C LEU A 47 3.58 20.62 -8.28
N ALA A 48 4.66 20.30 -7.57
CA ALA A 48 4.72 19.19 -6.63
C ALA A 48 3.86 19.44 -5.37
N ARG A 49 3.67 20.70 -4.94
CA ARG A 49 2.73 21.08 -3.87
C ARG A 49 1.26 20.91 -4.25
N ARG A 50 0.94 20.99 -5.55
CA ARG A 50 -0.40 20.71 -6.07
C ARG A 50 -0.68 19.21 -6.19
N ARG A 51 0.37 18.38 -6.20
CA ARG A 51 0.21 16.94 -6.00
C ARG A 51 -0.02 16.72 -4.51
N PRO A 52 -1.10 16.03 -4.09
CA PRO A 52 -1.23 15.64 -2.70
C PRO A 52 0.01 14.82 -2.34
N GLN A 53 0.88 15.39 -1.49
CA GLN A 53 1.94 14.64 -0.85
C GLN A 53 1.25 13.57 -0.02
N LYS A 54 1.21 12.34 -0.55
CA LYS A 54 0.90 11.17 0.24
C LYS A 54 1.96 11.14 1.33
N ALA A 55 1.57 11.47 2.57
CA ALA A 55 2.49 11.54 3.69
C ALA A 55 3.31 10.24 3.74
N PRO A 56 4.64 10.30 3.91
CA PRO A 56 5.42 9.11 4.20
C PRO A 56 4.87 8.54 5.51
N GLN A 57 4.11 7.44 5.41
CA GLN A 57 3.63 6.73 6.59
C GLN A 57 4.84 6.11 7.27
N PRO A 58 4.98 6.25 8.61
CA PRO A 58 6.03 5.56 9.33
C PRO A 58 5.92 4.06 9.06
N PRO A 59 7.05 3.36 8.82
CA PRO A 59 7.02 1.92 8.62
C PRO A 59 6.50 1.28 9.91
N GLY A 60 5.31 0.70 9.85
CA GLY A 60 4.68 -0.01 10.98
C GLY A 60 3.28 0.45 11.37
N THR A 61 2.76 1.58 10.87
CA THR A 61 1.41 2.05 11.24
C THR A 61 0.57 2.38 10.00
N ARG A 62 0.26 1.39 9.17
CA ARG A 62 -0.89 1.50 8.26
C ARG A 62 -2.14 1.05 9.00
N SER A 63 -2.64 1.94 9.87
CA SER A 63 -4.02 1.81 10.32
C SER A 63 -4.93 1.99 9.11
N TRP A 64 -5.82 1.03 8.86
CA TRP A 64 -6.91 1.10 7.89
C TRP A 64 -7.59 2.47 7.99
N ARG A 65 -7.28 3.38 7.06
CA ARG A 65 -7.83 4.73 7.10
C ARG A 65 -9.27 4.62 6.62
N VAL A 66 -10.19 4.80 7.57
CA VAL A 66 -11.64 4.92 7.42
C VAL A 66 -12.36 3.57 7.35
N LYS A 67 -12.97 3.18 8.48
CA LYS A 67 -14.01 2.15 8.57
C LYS A 67 -15.30 2.72 7.97
N PRO A 68 -15.82 2.24 6.81
CA PRO A 68 -17.17 2.58 6.39
C PRO A 68 -18.12 2.04 7.46
N PRO A 69 -19.10 2.83 7.95
CA PRO A 69 -19.93 2.47 9.11
C PRO A 69 -20.80 1.20 8.93
N ARG A 70 -20.77 0.54 7.76
CA ARG A 70 -21.58 -0.65 7.42
C ARG A 70 -20.86 -1.70 6.59
N ALA A 71 -19.54 -1.57 6.37
CA ALA A 71 -18.83 -2.53 5.54
C ALA A 71 -18.69 -3.88 6.28
N LYS A 72 -19.12 -4.98 5.63
CA LYS A 72 -18.84 -6.34 6.08
C LYS A 72 -17.36 -6.64 5.82
N TRP A 73 -16.48 -6.18 6.70
CA TRP A 73 -15.04 -6.37 6.54
C TRP A 73 -14.67 -7.84 6.58
N ILE A 74 -13.72 -8.21 5.73
CA ILE A 74 -13.07 -9.52 5.74
C ILE A 74 -11.59 -9.33 5.43
N VAL A 75 -10.72 -9.89 6.26
CA VAL A 75 -9.28 -9.87 6.06
C VAL A 75 -8.89 -11.11 5.27
N VAL A 76 -8.02 -10.95 4.29
CA VAL A 76 -7.52 -12.04 3.45
C VAL A 76 -6.03 -12.16 3.71
N ASP A 77 -5.59 -13.37 4.08
CA ASP A 77 -4.18 -13.74 4.10
C ASP A 77 -3.70 -13.92 2.65
N GLY A 78 -3.14 -12.85 2.09
CA GLY A 78 -2.74 -12.80 0.69
C GLY A 78 -1.65 -13.83 0.40
N SER A 79 -0.69 -13.99 1.31
CA SER A 79 0.40 -14.94 1.13
C SER A 79 -0.12 -16.37 1.13
N ASN A 80 -1.04 -16.73 2.04
CA ASN A 80 -1.65 -18.06 2.04
C ASN A 80 -2.50 -18.33 0.77
N VAL A 81 -3.36 -17.38 0.40
CA VAL A 81 -4.30 -17.55 -0.73
C VAL A 81 -3.59 -17.66 -2.07
N MET A 82 -2.44 -16.99 -2.24
CA MET A 82 -1.66 -17.08 -3.47
C MET A 82 -1.21 -18.51 -3.81
N HIS A 83 -1.15 -19.43 -2.84
CA HIS A 83 -0.75 -20.82 -3.05
C HIS A 83 -1.92 -21.79 -3.30
N TRP A 84 -3.18 -21.34 -3.28
CA TRP A 84 -4.35 -22.23 -3.27
C TRP A 84 -4.60 -23.05 -4.55
N ALA A 85 -4.06 -22.65 -5.70
CA ALA A 85 -4.31 -23.36 -6.95
C ALA A 85 -3.43 -24.61 -7.10
N ASP A 86 -2.12 -24.46 -6.89
CA ASP A 86 -1.13 -25.51 -7.16
C ASP A 86 0.14 -25.38 -6.30
N GLU A 87 0.03 -24.81 -5.09
CA GLU A 87 1.14 -24.52 -4.17
C GLU A 87 2.21 -23.56 -4.74
N THR A 88 2.03 -23.07 -5.97
CA THR A 88 2.88 -22.05 -6.56
C THR A 88 2.26 -20.68 -6.26
N PRO A 89 3.04 -19.70 -5.76
CA PRO A 89 2.51 -18.38 -5.47
C PRO A 89 2.08 -17.68 -6.76
N ARG A 90 0.77 -17.48 -6.90
CA ARG A 90 0.14 -16.87 -8.07
C ARG A 90 -0.82 -15.77 -7.62
N ILE A 91 -0.95 -14.71 -8.39
CA ILE A 91 -1.84 -13.59 -8.04
C ILE A 91 -3.30 -13.90 -8.41
N GLU A 92 -3.51 -14.78 -9.38
CA GLU A 92 -4.81 -15.14 -9.93
C GLU A 92 -5.77 -15.69 -8.88
N PRO A 93 -5.36 -16.66 -8.02
CA PRO A 93 -6.21 -17.14 -6.92
C PRO A 93 -6.68 -16.04 -5.99
N LEU A 94 -5.77 -15.14 -5.60
CA LEU A 94 -6.08 -14.04 -4.72
C LEU A 94 -7.04 -13.03 -5.38
N ARG A 95 -6.86 -12.75 -6.67
CA ARG A 95 -7.77 -11.89 -7.43
C ARG A 95 -9.18 -12.50 -7.51
N GLU A 96 -9.29 -13.80 -7.74
CA GLU A 96 -10.56 -14.51 -7.76
C GLU A 96 -11.26 -14.49 -6.40
N VAL A 97 -10.51 -14.69 -5.31
CA VAL A 97 -11.03 -14.59 -3.93
C VAL A 97 -11.55 -13.17 -3.65
N VAL A 98 -10.76 -12.14 -3.96
CA VAL A 98 -11.17 -10.74 -3.77
C VAL A 98 -12.46 -10.44 -4.55
N ALA A 99 -12.52 -10.80 -5.83
CA ALA A 99 -13.69 -10.58 -6.67
C ALA A 99 -14.93 -11.33 -6.14
N HIS A 100 -14.75 -12.57 -5.68
CA HIS A 100 -15.83 -13.36 -5.08
C HIS A 100 -16.35 -12.72 -3.79
N LEU A 101 -15.48 -12.20 -2.93
CA LEU A 101 -15.86 -11.54 -1.68
C LEU A 101 -16.59 -10.21 -1.93
N GLU A 102 -16.14 -9.41 -2.89
CA GLU A 102 -16.83 -8.17 -3.28
C GLU A 102 -18.23 -8.45 -3.85
N ALA A 103 -18.37 -9.50 -4.68
CA ALA A 103 -19.66 -9.94 -5.21
C ALA A 103 -20.65 -10.38 -4.11
N GLN A 104 -20.14 -10.89 -2.99
CA GLN A 104 -20.92 -11.26 -1.81
C GLN A 104 -21.17 -10.08 -0.83
N GLY A 105 -20.73 -8.86 -1.21
CA GLY A 105 -20.93 -7.63 -0.43
C GLY A 105 -19.95 -7.45 0.74
N TYR A 106 -18.84 -8.19 0.77
CA TYR A 106 -17.77 -7.94 1.73
C TYR A 106 -16.86 -6.80 1.26
N ALA A 107 -16.18 -6.18 2.22
CA ALA A 107 -15.07 -5.29 1.97
C ALA A 107 -13.77 -6.05 2.27
N PRO A 108 -13.10 -6.63 1.25
CA PRO A 108 -11.87 -7.37 1.47
C PRO A 108 -10.72 -6.42 1.77
N GLY A 109 -9.97 -6.75 2.81
CA GLY A 109 -8.67 -6.18 3.13
C GLY A 109 -7.59 -7.25 3.04
N VAL A 110 -6.53 -7.03 2.27
CA VAL A 110 -5.51 -8.04 2.02
C VAL A 110 -4.25 -7.73 2.81
N VAL A 111 -3.74 -8.72 3.53
CA VAL A 111 -2.48 -8.64 4.26
C VAL A 111 -1.50 -9.64 3.68
N PHE A 112 -0.29 -9.19 3.38
CA PHE A 112 0.79 -10.00 2.83
C PHE A 112 1.92 -10.09 3.84
N ASP A 113 2.54 -11.26 3.92
CA ASP A 113 3.82 -11.43 4.58
C ASP A 113 4.93 -10.62 3.89
N ALA A 114 6.08 -10.52 4.56
CA ALA A 114 7.22 -9.78 4.02
C ALA A 114 7.81 -10.41 2.75
N ASN A 115 7.57 -11.71 2.49
CA ASN A 115 8.15 -12.42 1.35
C ASN A 115 7.27 -12.37 0.09
N ALA A 116 5.95 -12.20 0.21
CA ALA A 116 5.04 -12.14 -0.93
C ALA A 116 5.39 -11.03 -1.94
N GLY A 117 5.97 -9.93 -1.47
CA GLY A 117 6.49 -8.86 -2.34
C GLY A 117 7.59 -9.29 -3.32
N TYR A 118 8.23 -10.45 -3.08
CA TYR A 118 9.26 -11.05 -3.94
C TYR A 118 8.73 -12.17 -4.84
N LEU A 119 7.58 -12.76 -4.51
CA LEU A 119 7.08 -14.00 -5.14
C LEU A 119 6.31 -13.77 -6.44
N VAL A 120 5.76 -12.56 -6.66
CA VAL A 120 5.10 -12.20 -7.93
C VAL A 120 6.11 -11.55 -8.88
N GLU A 121 6.53 -12.29 -9.90
CA GLU A 121 7.41 -11.85 -11.02
C GLU A 121 8.90 -11.58 -10.71
N GLY A 122 9.44 -12.03 -9.56
CA GLY A 122 10.88 -11.93 -9.28
C GLY A 122 11.41 -10.49 -9.17
N ARG A 123 10.52 -9.50 -8.96
CA ARG A 123 10.88 -8.10 -8.73
C ARG A 123 10.06 -7.55 -7.56
N TYR A 124 10.74 -6.82 -6.68
CA TYR A 124 10.14 -6.17 -5.51
C TYR A 124 8.99 -5.24 -5.93
N ARG A 125 7.76 -5.63 -5.64
CA ARG A 125 6.55 -4.82 -5.91
C ARG A 125 5.99 -4.31 -4.58
N HIS A 126 5.90 -2.99 -4.45
CA HIS A 126 5.29 -2.32 -3.28
C HIS A 126 3.76 -2.47 -3.28
N ASP A 127 3.08 -2.07 -2.21
CA ASP A 127 1.62 -2.20 -2.02
C ASP A 127 0.78 -1.63 -3.18
N GLY A 128 1.25 -0.55 -3.81
CA GLY A 128 0.58 0.08 -4.95
C GLY A 128 0.55 -0.78 -6.22
N ALA A 129 1.45 -1.76 -6.35
CA ALA A 129 1.40 -2.73 -7.45
C ALA A 129 0.32 -3.80 -7.19
N PHE A 130 0.26 -4.34 -5.96
CA PHE A 130 -0.79 -5.27 -5.56
C PHE A 130 -2.18 -4.62 -5.64
N ALA A 131 -2.30 -3.34 -5.27
CA ALA A 131 -3.53 -2.57 -5.42
C ALA A 131 -4.06 -2.57 -6.86
N ARG A 132 -3.17 -2.35 -7.83
CA ARG A 132 -3.55 -2.37 -9.25
C ARG A 132 -3.88 -3.78 -9.74
N LEU A 133 -3.12 -4.79 -9.31
CA LEU A 133 -3.34 -6.18 -9.71
C LEU A 133 -4.67 -6.73 -9.16
N LEU A 134 -5.04 -6.34 -7.94
CA LEU A 134 -6.24 -6.80 -7.25
C LEU A 134 -7.46 -5.89 -7.48
N GLY A 135 -7.27 -4.70 -8.05
CA GLY A 135 -8.34 -3.71 -8.21
C GLY A 135 -8.80 -3.07 -6.89
N LEU A 136 -8.03 -3.24 -5.82
CA LEU A 136 -8.35 -2.71 -4.48
C LEU A 136 -7.67 -1.35 -4.24
N PRO A 137 -8.29 -0.46 -3.44
CA PRO A 137 -7.62 0.76 -3.02
C PRO A 137 -6.41 0.43 -2.13
N GLU A 138 -5.36 1.24 -2.22
CA GLU A 138 -4.10 0.99 -1.49
C GLU A 138 -4.25 0.96 0.04
N ASP A 139 -5.29 1.60 0.59
CA ASP A 139 -5.60 1.54 2.02
C ASP A 139 -6.25 0.22 2.45
N ARG A 140 -6.58 -0.65 1.49
CA ARG A 140 -7.04 -2.02 1.74
C ARG A 140 -5.98 -3.10 1.59
N ILE A 141 -4.72 -2.70 1.40
CA ILE A 141 -3.60 -3.62 1.23
C ILE A 141 -2.50 -3.26 2.22
N MET A 142 -1.98 -4.28 2.90
CA MET A 142 -0.86 -4.15 3.82
C MET A 142 0.18 -5.23 3.55
N VAL A 143 1.40 -4.84 3.16
CA VAL A 143 2.56 -5.73 3.23
C VAL A 143 3.25 -5.56 4.59
N VAL A 144 3.43 -6.65 5.31
CA VAL A 144 4.07 -6.68 6.63
C VAL A 144 5.57 -6.36 6.50
N PRO A 145 6.16 -5.55 7.41
CA PRO A 145 7.58 -5.25 7.39
C PRO A 145 8.45 -6.51 7.54
N LYS A 146 9.60 -6.53 6.86
CA LYS A 146 10.58 -7.62 7.00
C LYS A 146 11.03 -7.77 8.45
N GLY A 147 11.12 -9.01 8.92
CA GLY A 147 11.52 -9.35 10.29
C GLY A 147 10.39 -9.28 11.31
N THR A 148 9.16 -8.96 10.88
CA THR A 148 7.95 -9.04 11.73
C THR A 148 7.11 -10.25 11.30
N PRO A 149 6.60 -11.06 12.25
CA PRO A 149 5.64 -12.13 11.94
C PRO A 149 4.36 -11.57 11.31
N ALA A 150 3.85 -12.22 10.27
CA ALA A 150 2.63 -11.77 9.58
C ALA A 150 1.36 -12.09 10.37
N ASP A 151 1.29 -13.28 10.98
CA ASP A 151 0.08 -13.76 11.66
C ASP A 151 -0.48 -12.77 12.70
N PRO A 152 0.32 -12.20 13.63
CA PRO A 152 -0.20 -11.24 14.60
C PRO A 152 -0.77 -9.98 13.93
N MET A 153 -0.17 -9.56 12.81
CA MET A 153 -0.64 -8.40 12.05
C MET A 153 -1.97 -8.69 11.34
N ILE A 154 -2.13 -9.90 10.78
CA ILE A 154 -3.38 -10.36 10.16
C ILE A 154 -4.48 -10.43 11.22
N LEU A 155 -4.20 -11.07 12.36
CA LEU A 155 -5.18 -11.27 13.44
C LEU A 155 -5.54 -9.96 14.14
N THR A 156 -4.58 -9.07 14.35
CA THR A 156 -4.84 -7.71 14.87
C THR A 156 -5.72 -6.91 13.92
N ALA A 157 -5.40 -6.91 12.61
CA ALA A 157 -6.22 -6.23 11.62
C ALA A 157 -7.67 -6.76 11.61
N ALA A 158 -7.84 -8.08 11.71
CA ALA A 158 -9.16 -8.69 11.76
C ALA A 158 -9.93 -8.28 13.03
N ARG A 159 -9.26 -8.28 14.19
CA ARG A 159 -9.85 -7.84 15.46
C ARG A 159 -10.28 -6.37 15.41
N ASP A 160 -9.41 -5.49 14.95
CA ASP A 160 -9.69 -4.03 14.88
C ASP A 160 -10.86 -3.70 13.95
N LEU A 161 -10.98 -4.45 12.85
CA LEU A 161 -12.05 -4.28 11.88
C LEU A 161 -13.35 -4.99 12.30
N GLY A 162 -13.30 -5.92 13.26
CA GLY A 162 -14.39 -6.84 13.56
C GLY A 162 -14.67 -7.80 12.39
N ALA A 163 -13.61 -8.20 11.69
CA ALA A 163 -13.64 -8.96 10.46
C ALA A 163 -13.34 -10.44 10.69
N ARG A 164 -13.73 -11.28 9.73
CA ARG A 164 -13.26 -12.67 9.60
C ARG A 164 -11.96 -12.72 8.82
N VAL A 165 -11.22 -13.83 8.89
CA VAL A 165 -9.97 -14.04 8.17
C VAL A 165 -10.11 -15.16 7.15
N VAL A 166 -9.84 -14.88 5.87
CA VAL A 166 -9.73 -15.89 4.81
C VAL A 166 -8.31 -16.42 4.80
N THR A 167 -8.15 -17.69 5.16
CA THR A 167 -6.86 -18.39 5.19
C THR A 167 -7.09 -19.90 5.33
N ASN A 168 -6.12 -20.73 4.95
CA ASN A 168 -6.06 -22.16 5.32
C ASN A 168 -5.16 -22.43 6.54
N ASP A 169 -4.50 -21.40 7.09
CA ASP A 169 -3.70 -21.51 8.31
C ASP A 169 -4.53 -21.52 9.59
N ARG A 170 -4.07 -22.30 10.58
CA ARG A 170 -4.79 -22.49 11.84
C ARG A 170 -4.36 -21.52 12.94
N TYR A 171 -3.26 -20.79 12.74
CA TYR A 171 -2.67 -19.86 13.71
C TYR A 171 -2.63 -20.39 15.16
N ARG A 172 -2.30 -21.70 15.32
CA ARG A 172 -2.40 -22.40 16.61
C ARG A 172 -1.52 -21.76 17.69
N ASP A 173 -0.33 -21.31 17.30
CA ASP A 173 0.67 -20.71 18.18
C ASP A 173 0.20 -19.35 18.74
N TRP A 174 -0.69 -18.68 18.02
CA TRP A 174 -1.26 -17.38 18.39
C TRP A 174 -2.58 -17.48 19.15
N ALA A 175 -3.13 -18.69 19.34
CA ALA A 175 -4.44 -18.88 19.95
C ALA A 175 -4.54 -18.44 21.41
N ALA A 176 -3.41 -18.27 22.11
CA ALA A 176 -3.38 -17.71 23.47
C ALA A 176 -3.64 -16.20 23.48
N GLU A 177 -3.11 -15.47 22.51
CA GLU A 177 -3.25 -14.01 22.36
C GLU A 177 -4.47 -13.63 21.50
N TYR A 178 -4.86 -14.53 20.59
CA TYR A 178 -5.99 -14.38 19.67
C TYR A 178 -6.95 -15.57 19.80
N PRO A 179 -7.72 -15.67 20.90
CA PRO A 179 -8.66 -16.76 21.11
C PRO A 179 -9.75 -16.85 20.02
N GLU A 180 -9.98 -15.77 19.27
CA GLU A 180 -10.91 -15.71 18.14
C GLU A 180 -10.59 -16.75 17.06
N VAL A 181 -9.33 -17.18 16.91
CA VAL A 181 -8.94 -18.23 15.95
C VAL A 181 -9.60 -19.58 16.23
N ARG A 182 -10.11 -19.80 17.45
CA ARG A 182 -10.86 -20.99 17.85
C ARG A 182 -12.36 -20.83 17.70
N ARG A 183 -12.85 -19.64 17.38
CA ARG A 183 -14.28 -19.37 17.20
C ARG A 183 -14.70 -19.84 15.81
N ASP A 184 -15.77 -20.61 15.77
CA ASP A 184 -16.38 -21.05 14.52
C ASP A 184 -16.76 -19.85 13.64
N GLY A 185 -16.44 -19.96 12.36
CA GLY A 185 -16.66 -18.91 11.38
C GLY A 185 -15.68 -17.72 11.44
N PHE A 186 -14.74 -17.64 12.38
CA PHE A 186 -13.73 -16.57 12.35
C PHE A 186 -12.69 -16.79 11.23
N LEU A 187 -12.21 -18.04 11.09
CA LEU A 187 -11.34 -18.45 9.99
C LEU A 187 -12.18 -19.04 8.86
N VAL A 188 -12.27 -18.32 7.75
CA VAL A 188 -12.95 -18.73 6.52
C VAL A 188 -11.96 -19.54 5.68
N ARG A 189 -12.25 -20.83 5.53
CA ARG A 189 -11.46 -21.74 4.68
C ARG A 189 -11.85 -21.60 3.22
N GLY A 190 -10.98 -22.07 2.34
CA GLY A 190 -11.29 -22.11 0.92
C GLY A 190 -10.24 -22.83 0.10
N GLY A 191 -10.43 -22.79 -1.21
CA GLY A 191 -9.50 -23.36 -2.16
C GLY A 191 -10.15 -23.60 -3.51
N TYR A 192 -9.54 -24.47 -4.30
CA TYR A 192 -10.04 -24.86 -5.62
C TYR A 192 -10.53 -26.30 -5.60
N ARG A 193 -11.67 -26.54 -6.24
CA ARG A 193 -12.20 -27.88 -6.52
C ARG A 193 -12.71 -27.90 -7.95
N ASP A 194 -12.18 -28.81 -8.77
CA ASP A 194 -12.51 -28.91 -10.21
C ASP A 194 -12.37 -27.57 -10.96
N GLY A 195 -11.33 -26.79 -10.61
CA GLY A 195 -11.07 -25.47 -11.19
C GLY A 195 -12.03 -24.35 -10.74
N ARG A 196 -12.90 -24.62 -9.77
CA ARG A 196 -13.80 -23.63 -9.17
C ARG A 196 -13.36 -23.23 -7.78
N LEU A 197 -13.31 -21.94 -7.53
CA LEU A 197 -13.11 -21.38 -6.19
C LEU A 197 -14.29 -21.76 -5.29
N TRP A 198 -13.99 -22.21 -4.08
CA TRP A 198 -14.96 -22.37 -3.00
C TRP A 198 -14.43 -21.66 -1.75
N LEU A 199 -15.35 -21.05 -0.99
CA LEU A 199 -15.07 -20.41 0.30
C LEU A 199 -16.13 -20.88 1.30
N ASP A 200 -15.70 -21.19 2.52
CA ASP A 200 -16.58 -21.52 3.64
C ASP A 200 -17.14 -20.26 4.30
N LEU A 201 -17.89 -19.50 3.51
CA LEU A 201 -18.65 -18.36 3.98
C LEU A 201 -19.97 -18.91 4.49
N GLU A 202 -20.03 -19.36 5.76
CA GLU A 202 -21.32 -19.68 6.37
C GLU A 202 -22.28 -18.51 6.13
N THR A 203 -23.37 -18.79 5.40
CA THR A 203 -24.48 -17.87 5.22
C THR A 203 -25.02 -17.61 6.61
N GLN A 204 -24.77 -16.43 7.19
CA GLN A 204 -25.49 -16.03 8.41
C GLN A 204 -26.98 -16.24 8.10
N PRO A 205 -27.73 -17.04 8.88
CA PRO A 205 -29.17 -17.07 8.72
C PRO A 205 -29.64 -15.64 8.99
N ALA A 206 -30.39 -15.08 8.04
CA ALA A 206 -31.08 -13.82 8.23
C ALA A 206 -31.97 -13.99 9.47
N GLY A 207 -31.58 -13.34 10.56
CA GLY A 207 -32.44 -13.15 11.72
C GLY A 207 -33.53 -12.15 11.42
#